data_AF-A0A1W1H963-F1
#
_entry.id   AF-A0A1W1H963-F1
#
_cell.length_a   1.000
_cell.length_b   1.000
_cell.length_c   1.000
_cell.angle_alpha   90.00
_cell.angle_beta   90.00
_cell.angle_gamma   90.00
#
_symmetry.space_group_name_H-M   'P 1'
#
loop_
_entity.id
_entity.type
_entity.pdbx_description
1 polymer ?
#
loop_
_entity_poly.entity_id
_entity_poly.type
_entity_poly.pdbx_seq_one_letter_code
_entity_poly.pdbx_strand_id
1 'polypeptide(L)'
;MSDIEAKGSIGIEKSVDGVITIDLFGTKFNFKPDSKVEQPELIIDELNHYVRNAENHIKFTASDRNKLAILLLASMNISNDLREMKLQYARLEEHIMQRMSKLLGKIEKISGDSAI
;
A
#
# COMPACT_ATOMS: atom_id res chain seq x y z
N MET A 1 -20.96 -37.14 -10.36
CA MET A 1 -21.33 -35.87 -11.03
C MET A 1 -21.46 -34.85 -9.92
N SER A 2 -20.34 -34.21 -9.53
CA SER A 2 -19.84 -32.91 -10.05
C SER A 2 -20.85 -31.80 -9.68
N ASP A 3 -20.49 -30.80 -8.86
CA ASP A 3 -19.44 -29.81 -9.14
C ASP A 3 -18.67 -29.29 -7.91
N ILE A 4 -17.43 -28.89 -8.18
CA ILE A 4 -16.44 -28.25 -7.30
C ILE A 4 -16.35 -26.78 -7.70
N GLU A 5 -16.76 -25.85 -6.84
CA GLU A 5 -16.42 -24.40 -6.88
C GLU A 5 -16.54 -23.89 -5.42
N ALA A 6 -15.63 -23.14 -4.77
CA ALA A 6 -14.45 -22.41 -5.19
C ALA A 6 -13.36 -22.42 -4.08
N LYS A 7 -12.10 -22.39 -4.50
CA LYS A 7 -10.90 -22.25 -3.67
C LYS A 7 -10.78 -20.83 -3.10
N GLY A 8 -10.36 -20.72 -1.83
CA GLY A 8 -9.55 -19.60 -1.34
C GLY A 8 -10.28 -18.37 -0.81
N SER A 9 -11.12 -18.52 0.22
CA SER A 9 -11.64 -17.38 1.00
C SER A 9 -10.80 -17.20 2.28
N ILE A 10 -9.88 -16.21 2.25
CA ILE A 10 -9.19 -15.71 3.45
C ILE A 10 -10.20 -14.89 4.25
N GLY A 11 -10.49 -15.31 5.48
CA GLY A 11 -11.41 -14.61 6.39
C GLY A 11 -10.68 -13.64 7.31
N ILE A 12 -11.29 -12.49 7.57
CA ILE A 12 -10.84 -11.52 8.58
C ILE A 12 -11.66 -11.74 9.84
N GLU A 13 -11.02 -12.19 10.93
CA GLU A 13 -11.62 -12.19 12.28
C GLU A 13 -10.97 -11.07 13.11
N LYS A 14 -11.78 -10.08 13.50
CA LYS A 14 -11.39 -8.98 14.39
C LYS A 14 -11.58 -9.43 15.84
N SER A 15 -10.53 -9.41 16.65
CA SER A 15 -10.65 -9.71 18.09
C SER A 15 -10.80 -8.45 18.94
N VAL A 16 -11.17 -8.66 20.20
CA VAL A 16 -11.05 -7.67 21.28
C VAL A 16 -9.58 -7.22 21.34
N ASP A 17 -9.35 -5.91 21.46
CA ASP A 17 -8.04 -5.19 21.43
C ASP A 17 -7.43 -4.84 20.05
N GLY A 18 -8.21 -4.89 18.97
CA GLY A 18 -7.79 -4.35 17.66
C GLY A 18 -6.70 -5.17 16.96
N VAL A 19 -6.46 -6.41 17.41
CA VAL A 19 -5.63 -7.39 16.72
C VAL A 19 -6.42 -7.99 15.56
N ILE A 20 -5.78 -8.07 14.41
CA ILE A 20 -6.33 -8.62 13.17
C ILE A 20 -5.65 -9.96 12.91
N THR A 21 -6.42 -11.02 12.72
CA THR A 21 -5.89 -12.31 12.29
C THR A 21 -5.85 -12.38 10.77
N ILE A 22 -4.71 -12.75 10.20
CA ILE A 22 -4.51 -12.96 8.77
C ILE A 22 -4.16 -14.41 8.48
N ASP A 23 -4.66 -14.97 7.38
CA ASP A 23 -4.30 -16.31 6.89
C ASP A 23 -3.39 -16.17 5.67
N LEU A 24 -2.12 -16.59 5.82
CA LEU A 24 -1.15 -16.63 4.73
C LEU A 24 -0.73 -18.09 4.50
N PHE A 25 -1.10 -18.63 3.34
CA PHE A 25 -0.82 -20.01 2.94
C PHE A 25 -1.32 -21.07 3.93
N GLY A 26 -2.49 -20.86 4.54
CA GLY A 26 -3.08 -21.75 5.54
C GLY A 26 -2.49 -21.58 6.95
N THR A 27 -1.63 -20.59 7.15
CA THR A 27 -1.02 -20.28 8.45
C THR A 27 -1.58 -18.96 8.96
N LYS A 28 -2.16 -19.00 10.17
CA LYS A 28 -2.71 -17.81 10.83
C LYS A 28 -1.61 -16.99 11.50
N PHE A 29 -1.62 -15.68 11.28
CA PHE A 29 -0.77 -14.71 11.95
C PHE A 29 -1.62 -13.61 12.58
N ASN A 30 -1.09 -13.01 13.65
CA ASN A 30 -1.76 -11.91 14.33
C ASN A 30 -1.01 -10.62 14.03
N PHE A 31 -1.73 -9.64 13.48
CA PHE A 31 -1.25 -8.31 13.17
C PHE A 31 -1.90 -7.31 14.12
N LYS A 32 -1.07 -6.55 14.85
CA LYS A 32 -1.54 -5.44 15.68
C LYS A 32 -1.11 -4.13 15.00
N PRO A 33 -2.03 -3.39 14.38
CA PRO A 33 -1.70 -2.10 13.76
C PRO A 33 -1.31 -1.07 14.80
N ASP A 34 -0.52 -0.07 14.39
CA ASP A 34 -0.29 1.12 15.20
C ASP A 34 -1.63 1.85 15.42
N SER A 35 -1.81 2.39 16.63
CA SER A 35 -2.90 3.29 17.01
C SER A 35 -3.21 4.43 16.02
N LYS A 36 -2.25 4.82 15.19
CA LYS A 36 -2.39 5.90 14.19
C LYS A 36 -2.97 5.43 12.85
N VAL A 37 -3.16 4.13 12.66
CA VAL A 37 -3.72 3.58 11.41
C VAL A 37 -5.25 3.64 11.50
N GLU A 38 -5.87 4.48 10.68
CA GLU A 38 -7.34 4.68 10.71
C GLU A 38 -8.11 3.48 10.13
N GLN A 39 -7.50 2.71 9.21
CA GLN A 39 -8.14 1.60 8.49
C GLN A 39 -7.17 0.42 8.30
N PRO A 40 -6.81 -0.28 9.37
CA PRO A 40 -5.81 -1.36 9.31
C PRO A 40 -6.25 -2.58 8.49
N GLU A 41 -7.55 -2.73 8.26
CA GLU A 41 -8.12 -3.75 7.38
C GLU A 41 -7.67 -3.56 5.92
N LEU A 42 -7.49 -2.30 5.48
CA LEU A 42 -7.00 -2.01 4.12
C LEU A 42 -5.56 -2.47 3.90
N ILE A 43 -4.73 -2.47 4.95
CA ILE A 43 -3.35 -3.00 4.87
C ILE A 43 -3.38 -4.49 4.54
N ILE A 44 -4.36 -5.21 5.07
CA ILE A 44 -4.53 -6.65 4.82
C ILE A 44 -5.03 -6.88 3.39
N ASP A 45 -6.01 -6.11 2.94
CA ASP A 45 -6.51 -6.18 1.56
C ASP A 45 -5.40 -5.87 0.55
N GLU A 46 -4.56 -4.87 0.83
CA GLU A 46 -3.41 -4.52 0.01
C GLU A 46 -2.35 -5.62 0.00
N LEU A 47 -1.98 -6.16 1.15
CA LEU A 47 -1.07 -7.32 1.23
C LEU A 47 -1.60 -8.51 0.42
N ASN A 48 -2.90 -8.82 0.56
CA ASN A 48 -3.55 -9.91 -0.19
C ASN A 48 -3.48 -9.68 -1.70
N HIS A 49 -3.66 -8.45 -2.16
CA HIS A 49 -3.52 -8.10 -3.57
C HIS A 49 -2.11 -8.42 -4.09
N TYR A 50 -1.07 -7.97 -3.41
CA TYR A 50 0.31 -8.22 -3.83
C TYR A 50 0.72 -9.69 -3.75
N VAL A 51 0.26 -10.42 -2.72
CA VAL A 51 0.52 -11.87 -2.60
C VAL A 51 -0.12 -12.62 -3.77
N ARG A 52 -1.40 -12.39 -4.07
CA ARG A 52 -2.08 -13.02 -5.21
C ARG A 52 -1.41 -12.70 -6.55
N ASN A 53 -0.98 -11.45 -6.73
CA ASN A 53 -0.24 -11.07 -7.92
C ASN A 53 1.09 -11.82 -8.00
N ALA A 54 1.84 -11.92 -6.91
CA ALA A 54 3.11 -12.66 -6.87
C ALA A 54 2.93 -14.16 -7.12
N GLU A 55 1.86 -14.77 -6.60
CA GLU A 55 1.49 -16.18 -6.88
C GLU A 55 1.35 -16.45 -8.38
N ASN A 56 0.70 -15.54 -9.12
CA ASN A 56 0.53 -15.68 -10.57
C ASN A 56 1.85 -15.67 -11.36
N HIS A 57 2.92 -15.10 -10.79
CA HIS A 57 4.23 -15.02 -11.43
C HIS A 57 5.13 -16.24 -11.12
N ILE A 58 4.87 -16.96 -10.04
CA ILE A 58 5.68 -18.11 -9.61
C ILE A 58 4.99 -19.40 -10.02
N LYS A 59 5.34 -19.89 -11.23
CA LYS A 59 4.80 -21.13 -11.81
C LYS A 59 5.39 -22.40 -11.17
N PHE A 60 5.24 -22.69 -9.88
CA PHE A 60 5.47 -24.06 -9.37
C PHE A 60 4.78 -24.32 -8.02
N THR A 61 4.37 -25.57 -7.81
CA THR A 61 3.66 -26.13 -6.65
C THR A 61 4.12 -25.58 -5.30
N ALA A 62 3.17 -25.36 -4.38
CA ALA A 62 3.29 -24.74 -3.06
C ALA A 62 4.31 -25.39 -2.09
N SER A 63 5.60 -25.40 -2.43
CA SER A 63 6.69 -25.66 -1.51
C SER A 63 6.92 -24.44 -0.62
N ASP A 64 7.47 -24.63 0.58
CA ASP A 64 7.75 -23.51 1.49
C ASP A 64 8.78 -22.51 0.91
N ARG A 65 9.69 -22.97 0.02
CA ARG A 65 10.57 -22.07 -0.75
C ARG A 65 9.78 -21.16 -1.70
N ASN A 66 8.70 -21.67 -2.29
CA ASN A 66 7.83 -20.87 -3.16
C ASN A 66 7.01 -19.86 -2.34
N LYS A 67 6.54 -20.22 -1.13
CA LYS A 67 5.86 -19.29 -0.22
C LYS A 67 6.76 -18.11 0.17
N LEU A 68 8.02 -18.38 0.52
CA LEU A 68 8.98 -17.32 0.83
C LEU A 68 9.26 -16.43 -0.39
N ALA A 69 9.42 -17.02 -1.59
CA ALA A 69 9.62 -16.26 -2.81
C ALA A 69 8.40 -15.38 -3.16
N ILE A 70 7.18 -15.88 -2.97
CA ILE A 70 5.94 -15.12 -3.14
C ILE A 70 5.91 -13.92 -2.19
N LEU A 71 6.18 -14.13 -0.90
CA LEU A 71 6.19 -13.05 0.09
C LEU A 71 7.28 -12.01 -0.19
N LEU A 72 8.46 -12.45 -0.61
CA LEU A 72 9.54 -11.54 -1.00
C LEU A 72 9.14 -10.70 -2.21
N LEU A 73 8.57 -11.31 -3.25
CA LEU A 73 8.11 -10.60 -4.44
C LEU A 73 6.98 -9.62 -4.11
N ALA A 74 6.00 -10.03 -3.30
CA ALA A 74 4.94 -9.15 -2.82
C ALA A 74 5.51 -7.95 -2.05
N SER A 75 6.45 -8.20 -1.14
CA SER A 75 7.11 -7.15 -0.35
C SER A 75 7.91 -6.18 -1.21
N MET A 76 8.60 -6.69 -2.24
CA MET A 76 9.34 -5.87 -3.21
C MET A 76 8.39 -4.97 -4.01
N ASN A 77 7.25 -5.50 -4.43
CA ASN A 77 6.25 -4.73 -5.17
C ASN A 77 5.62 -3.64 -4.30
N ILE A 78 5.24 -3.95 -3.05
CA ILE A 78 4.78 -2.94 -2.07
C ILE A 78 5.83 -1.85 -1.87
N SER A 79 7.09 -2.25 -1.70
CA SER A 79 8.20 -1.31 -1.48
C SER A 79 8.44 -0.42 -2.70
N ASN A 80 8.26 -0.95 -3.92
CA ASN A 80 8.36 -0.18 -5.14
C ASN A 80 7.28 0.90 -5.23
N ASP A 81 6.04 0.53 -4.94
CA ASP A 81 4.90 1.45 -5.05
C ASP A 81 4.95 2.53 -3.97
N LEU A 82 5.38 2.17 -2.74
CA LEU A 82 5.68 3.15 -1.69
C LEU A 82 6.78 4.13 -2.12
N ARG A 83 7.84 3.64 -2.77
CA ARG A 83 8.93 4.51 -3.26
C ARG A 83 8.42 5.46 -4.34
N GLU A 84 7.65 4.97 -5.29
CA GLU A 84 7.09 5.79 -6.36
C GLU A 84 6.11 6.84 -5.81
N MET A 85 5.26 6.47 -4.85
CA MET A 85 4.35 7.40 -4.17
C MET A 85 5.12 8.53 -3.48
N LYS A 86 6.21 8.22 -2.76
CA LYS A 86 7.07 9.24 -2.13
C LYS A 86 7.69 10.19 -3.15
N LEU A 87 8.13 9.67 -4.30
CA LEU A 87 8.67 10.51 -5.37
C LEU A 87 7.59 11.41 -5.98
N GLN A 88 6.38 10.89 -6.22
CA GLN A 88 5.25 11.67 -6.72
C GLN A 88 4.86 12.78 -5.74
N TYR A 89 4.82 12.48 -4.44
CA TYR A 89 4.55 13.46 -3.40
C TYR A 89 5.60 14.59 -3.39
N ALA A 90 6.88 14.25 -3.38
CA ALA A 90 7.96 15.24 -3.40
C ALA A 90 7.90 16.14 -4.66
N ARG A 91 7.60 15.56 -5.83
CA ARG A 91 7.41 16.33 -7.07
C ARG A 91 6.21 17.28 -7.00
N LEU A 92 5.11 16.83 -6.38
CA LEU A 92 3.93 17.67 -6.19
C LEU A 92 4.22 18.84 -5.25
N GLU A 93 4.91 18.58 -4.13
CA GLU A 93 5.33 19.60 -3.18
C GLU A 93 6.20 20.67 -3.85
N GLU A 94 7.21 20.26 -4.62
CA GLU A 94 8.06 21.17 -5.38
C GLU A 94 7.24 22.03 -6.36
N HIS A 95 6.32 21.41 -7.10
CA HIS A 95 5.49 22.13 -8.06
C HIS A 95 4.54 23.13 -7.39
N ILE A 96 4.00 22.79 -6.21
CA ILE A 96 3.20 23.72 -5.40
C ILE A 96 4.06 24.89 -4.93
N MET A 97 5.25 24.62 -4.38
CA MET A 97 6.17 25.66 -3.92
C MET A 97 6.56 26.62 -5.06
N GLN A 98 6.90 26.10 -6.24
CA GLN A 98 7.24 26.92 -7.40
C GLN A 98 6.07 27.82 -7.83
N ARG A 99 4.83 27.30 -7.81
CA ARG A 99 3.64 28.10 -8.14
C ARG A 99 3.36 29.17 -7.08
N MET A 100 3.51 28.84 -5.80
CA MET A 100 3.35 29.78 -4.70
C MET A 100 4.37 30.92 -4.78
N SER A 101 5.65 30.61 -4.99
CA SER A 101 6.70 31.63 -5.17
C SER A 101 6.42 32.54 -6.37
N LYS A 102 5.95 31.99 -7.49
CA LYS A 102 5.54 32.79 -8.65
C LYS A 102 4.35 33.69 -8.35
N LEU A 103 3.38 33.21 -7.57
CA LEU A 103 2.21 34.00 -7.19
C LEU A 103 2.60 35.13 -6.25
N LEU A 104 3.41 34.84 -5.22
CA LEU A 104 3.93 35.85 -4.29
C LEU A 104 4.72 36.94 -5.02
N GLY A 105 5.64 36.56 -5.91
CA GLY A 105 6.39 37.54 -6.70
C GLY A 105 5.51 38.42 -7.59
N LYS A 106 4.37 37.90 -8.09
CA LYS A 106 3.39 38.72 -8.82
C LYS A 106 2.65 39.69 -7.89
N ILE A 107 2.24 39.25 -6.70
CA ILE A 107 1.55 40.09 -5.72
C ILE A 107 2.47 41.21 -5.24
N GLU A 108 3.73 40.90 -4.94
CA GLU A 108 4.75 41.87 -4.52
C GLU A 108 4.98 42.93 -5.61
N LYS A 109 5.09 42.50 -6.87
CA LYS A 109 5.23 43.43 -7.99
C LYS A 109 4.04 44.38 -8.11
N ILE A 110 2.80 43.87 -8.04
CA ILE A 110 1.58 44.68 -8.10
C ILE A 110 1.51 45.67 -6.93
N SER A 111 1.91 45.23 -5.74
CA SER A 111 1.89 46.05 -4.52
C SER A 111 2.98 47.13 -4.53
N GLY A 112 4.15 46.84 -5.11
CA GLY A 112 5.23 47.80 -5.30
C GLY A 112 4.94 48.83 -6.40
N ASP A 113 4.29 48.44 -7.49
CA ASP A 113 3.89 49.34 -8.59
C ASP A 113 2.73 50.28 -8.19
N SER A 114 1.96 49.98 -7.13
CA SER A 114 0.88 50.85 -6.62
C SER A 114 1.37 51.99 -5.70
N ALA A 115 2.68 52.04 -5.40
CA ALA A 115 3.28 53.04 -4.50
C ALA A 115 4.04 54.17 -5.23
N ILE A 116 3.90 54.27 -6.56
CA ILE A 116 4.52 55.32 -7.42
C ILE A 116 3.43 56.08 -8.17
#